data_AF-A0AA39MJP1-F1
#
_entry.id   AF-A0AA39MJP1-F1
#
_cell.length_a   1.000
_cell.length_b   1.000
_cell.length_c   1.000
_cell.angle_alpha   90.00
_cell.angle_beta   90.00
_cell.angle_gamma   90.00
#
_symmetry.space_group_name_H-M   'P 1'
#
loop_
_entity.id
_entity.type
_entity.pdbx_description
1 polymer ?
#
loop_
_entity_poly.entity_id
_entity_poly.type
_entity_poly.pdbx_seq_one_letter_code
_entity_poly.pdbx_strand_id
1 'polypeptide(L)' 'TLHEENKNRYRPGGYHPTRVGDEYARGRYTITGKLGWGEYSTVWLARDNEANM' A
#
# COMPACT_ATOMS: atom_id res chain seq x y z
N THR A 1 0.95 -9.06 -21.13
CA THR A 1 0.80 -7.74 -20.48
C THR A 1 0.33 -7.96 -19.06
N LEU A 2 1.26 -8.19 -18.12
CA LEU A 2 0.98 -8.84 -16.82
C LEU A 2 1.71 -8.14 -15.65
N HIS A 3 1.62 -6.81 -15.55
CA HIS A 3 2.30 -6.06 -14.47
C HIS A 3 1.39 -5.66 -13.29
N GLU A 4 0.10 -6.00 -13.32
CA GLU A 4 -0.86 -5.66 -12.26
C GLU A 4 -1.37 -6.91 -11.51
N GLU A 5 -1.60 -6.77 -10.21
CA GLU A 5 -2.17 -7.81 -9.35
C GLU A 5 -3.61 -8.14 -9.72
N ASN A 6 -4.01 -9.36 -9.38
CA ASN A 6 -5.39 -9.79 -9.58
C ASN A 6 -6.35 -9.01 -8.65
N LYS A 7 -7.18 -8.16 -9.24
CA LYS A 7 -8.17 -7.33 -8.54
C LYS A 7 -9.13 -8.12 -7.65
N ASN A 8 -9.39 -9.40 -7.98
CA ASN A 8 -10.26 -10.27 -7.18
C ASN A 8 -9.66 -10.65 -5.82
N ARG A 9 -8.35 -10.40 -5.60
CA ARG A 9 -7.71 -10.60 -4.29
C ARG A 9 -8.02 -9.47 -3.30
N TYR A 10 -8.57 -8.33 -3.73
CA TYR A 10 -9.07 -7.29 -2.83
C TYR A 10 -10.45 -7.67 -2.27
N ARG A 11 -10.44 -8.47 -1.21
CA ARG A 11 -11.64 -8.99 -0.53
C ARG A 11 -11.35 -9.22 0.94
N PRO A 12 -12.37 -9.40 1.79
CA PRO A 12 -12.15 -9.89 3.15
C PRO A 12 -11.26 -11.14 3.16
N GLY A 13 -10.18 -11.13 3.95
CA GLY A 13 -9.17 -12.19 4.00
C GLY A 13 -8.13 -12.18 2.85
N GLY A 14 -8.15 -11.18 1.97
CA GLY A 14 -7.18 -10.98 0.89
C GLY A 14 -6.36 -9.70 1.06
N TYR A 15 -6.00 -9.06 -0.05
CA TYR A 15 -5.27 -7.79 -0.02
C TYR A 15 -6.12 -6.68 0.60
N HIS A 16 -5.45 -5.86 1.41
CA HIS A 16 -6.03 -4.65 1.93
C HIS A 16 -6.06 -3.56 0.84
N PRO A 17 -7.19 -2.87 0.62
CA PRO A 17 -7.25 -1.76 -0.31
C PRO A 17 -6.42 -0.58 0.23
N THR A 18 -5.46 -0.12 -0.56
CA THR A 18 -4.56 1.01 -0.25
C THR A 18 -4.52 1.97 -1.43
N ARG A 19 -4.47 3.27 -1.15
CA ARG A 19 -4.44 4.37 -2.12
C ARG A 19 -3.34 5.38 -1.77
N VAL A 20 -2.89 6.13 -2.77
CA VAL A 20 -2.01 7.29 -2.53
C VAL A 20 -2.77 8.32 -1.69
N GLY A 21 -2.11 8.84 -0.66
CA GLY A 21 -2.68 9.73 0.34
C GLY A 21 -3.25 9.04 1.57
N ASP A 22 -3.40 7.70 1.58
CA ASP A 22 -3.82 6.99 2.79
C ASP A 22 -2.79 7.15 3.91
N GLU A 23 -3.29 7.28 5.13
CA GLU A 23 -2.49 7.41 6.34
C GLU A 23 -2.59 6.14 7.20
N TYR A 24 -1.43 5.64 7.62
CA TYR A 24 -1.31 4.48 8.49
C TYR A 24 -0.58 4.86 9.78
N ALA A 25 -0.75 4.01 10.81
CA ALA A 25 -0.15 4.20 12.13
C ALA A 25 -0.43 5.59 12.74
N ARG A 26 -1.72 5.99 12.77
CA ARG A 26 -2.20 7.28 13.31
C ARG A 26 -1.55 8.51 12.65
N GLY A 27 -1.39 8.47 11.33
CA GLY A 27 -0.87 9.62 10.56
C GLY A 27 0.64 9.64 10.40
N ARG A 28 1.38 8.66 10.96
CA ARG A 28 2.83 8.61 10.81
C ARG A 28 3.28 8.29 9.38
N TYR A 29 2.60 7.36 8.70
CA TYR A 29 2.99 6.94 7.35
C TYR A 29 1.95 7.35 6.32
N THR A 30 2.35 8.20 5.37
CA THR A 30 1.50 8.60 4.24
C THR A 30 1.94 7.89 2.97
N ILE A 31 1.03 7.18 2.30
CA ILE A 31 1.32 6.46 1.06
C ILE A 31 1.54 7.45 -0.09
N THR A 32 2.68 7.33 -0.78
CA THR A 32 3.05 8.24 -1.89
C THR A 32 3.05 7.57 -3.25
N GLY A 33 3.12 6.24 -3.29
CA GLY A 33 3.11 5.49 -4.55
C GLY A 33 3.19 3.99 -4.35
N LYS A 34 2.89 3.25 -5.42
CA LYS A 34 2.98 1.79 -5.41
C LYS A 34 4.30 1.33 -5.99
N LEU A 35 4.97 0.42 -5.29
CA LEU A 35 6.26 -0.15 -5.72
C LEU A 35 6.09 -1.50 -6.42
N GLY A 36 5.07 -2.28 -6.03
CA GLY A 36 4.80 -3.56 -6.65
C GLY A 36 3.83 -4.43 -5.87
N TRP A 37 3.78 -5.69 -6.26
CA TRP A 37 2.96 -6.71 -5.63
C TRP A 37 3.60 -8.08 -5.81
N GLY A 38 3.27 -9.00 -4.92
CA GLY A 38 3.60 -10.42 -5.00
C GLY A 38 2.37 -11.25 -4.62
N GLU A 39 2.51 -12.57 -4.59
CA GLU A 39 1.37 -13.45 -4.35
C GLU A 39 0.62 -13.11 -3.05
N TYR A 40 1.30 -12.74 -1.98
CA TYR A 40 0.66 -12.54 -0.67
C TYR A 40 0.59 -11.09 -0.21
N SER A 41 1.25 -10.17 -0.90
CA SER A 41 1.37 -8.79 -0.44
C SER A 41 1.42 -7.78 -1.58
N THR A 42 1.06 -6.55 -1.25
CA THR A 42 1.32 -5.37 -2.09
C THR A 42 2.33 -4.48 -1.38
N VAL A 43 3.26 -3.91 -2.13
CA VAL A 43 4.34 -3.08 -1.60
C VAL A 43 4.15 -1.64 -2.05
N TRP A 44 4.16 -0.71 -1.09
CA TRP A 44 3.92 0.70 -1.30
C TRP A 44 5.05 1.54 -0.71
N LEU A 45 5.37 2.63 -1.39
CA LEU A 45 6.23 3.68 -0.87
C LEU A 45 5.43 4.55 0.09
N ALA A 46 5.98 4.78 1.27
CA ALA A 46 5.40 5.66 2.28
C ALA A 46 6.41 6.72 2.70
N ARG A 47 5.92 7.92 2.98
CA ARG A 47 6.65 8.97 3.68
C ARG A 47 6.42 8.78 5.18
N ASP A 48 7.50 8.76 5.96
CA ASP A 48 7.43 8.85 7.43
C ASP A 48 7.36 10.34 7.81
N ASN A 49 6.26 10.73 8.44
CA ASN A 49 5.99 12.11 8.85
C ASN A 49 6.66 12.48 10.18
N GLU A 50 7.17 11.49 10.93
CA GLU A 50 7.87 11.71 12.20
C GLU A 50 9.39 11.66 12.05
N ALA A 51 9.92 11.14 10.92
CA ALA A 51 11.36 10.95 10.71
C ALA A 51 12.20 12.23 10.61
N ASN A 52 11.62 13.41 10.86
CA ASN A 52 12.31 14.71 10.85
C ASN A 52 11.86 15.64 12.00
N MET A 53 11.29 15.10 13.10
CA MET A 53 11.12 15.85 14.36
C MET A 53 12.28 15.59 15.31
#